data_AF-A0A5C8LBI4-F1
#
_entry.id   AF-A0A5C8LBI4-F1
#
_cell.length_a   1.000
_cell.length_b   1.000
_cell.length_c   1.000
_cell.angle_alpha   90.00
_cell.angle_beta   90.00
_cell.angle_gamma   90.00
#
_symmetry.space_group_name_H-M   'P 1'
#
loop_
_entity.id
_entity.type
_entity.pdbx_description
1 polymer ?
#
loop_
_entity_poly.entity_id
_entity_poly.type
_entity_poly.pdbx_seq_one_letter_code
_entity_poly.pdbx_strand_id
1 'polypeptide(L)'
;MKSFKISFLLIGITLIGLASCSKDDSNSDDDPNLDNECEITTIASAEAATNFSDANDDNYTNLCNDYKAALEAQIDACGDPNGNIQSIIDDLGDCSQDPEQNVQGELSVTVGTLPVDFEIISIVLENGLIKVNGEDTSSSSHKMYFEVSEDVTGEDAIQNFQIELNGTIYYPYNEGSQFDFTSEIETNSDGVLVGSFFNVVTSNEGADISLSNGSIDLEY
;
A
#
# COMPACT_ATOMS: atom_id res chain seq x y z
N MET A 1 15.84 9.10 0.20
CA MET A 1 15.13 10.38 0.49
C MET A 1 14.76 11.08 -0.81
N LYS A 2 13.68 10.63 -1.48
CA LYS A 2 13.16 11.30 -2.68
C LYS A 2 12.25 12.46 -2.24
N SER A 3 12.63 13.68 -2.60
CA SER A 3 11.87 14.90 -2.28
C SER A 3 10.61 14.98 -3.13
N PHE A 4 9.44 14.75 -2.53
CA PHE A 4 8.16 15.03 -3.17
C PHE A 4 8.01 16.56 -3.32
N LYS A 5 8.09 17.07 -4.56
CA LYS A 5 7.89 18.49 -4.85
C LYS A 5 6.41 18.75 -5.04
N ILE A 6 5.73 19.09 -3.95
CA ILE A 6 4.38 19.65 -4.00
C ILE A 6 4.49 21.10 -4.49
N SER A 7 3.94 21.35 -5.68
CA SER A 7 3.84 22.66 -6.28
C SER A 7 2.88 23.53 -5.48
N PHE A 8 3.43 24.39 -4.62
CA PHE A 8 2.67 25.43 -3.89
C PHE A 8 1.97 26.38 -4.88
N LEU A 9 0.66 26.22 -5.04
CA LEU A 9 -0.18 27.26 -5.61
C LEU A 9 -0.52 28.25 -4.48
N LEU A 10 0.31 29.29 -4.35
CA LEU A 10 0.07 30.43 -3.47
C LEU A 10 -1.21 31.18 -3.91
N ILE A 11 -2.34 30.86 -3.29
CA ILE A 11 -3.53 31.71 -3.32
C ILE A 11 -3.38 32.72 -2.17
N GLY A 12 -2.92 33.92 -2.54
CA GLY A 12 -2.77 35.04 -1.63
C GLY A 12 -4.11 35.49 -1.06
N ILE A 13 -4.30 35.31 0.25
CA ILE A 13 -5.42 35.86 1.00
C ILE A 13 -5.21 37.36 1.13
N THR A 14 -5.87 38.12 0.25
CA THR A 14 -6.06 39.55 0.40
C THR A 14 -7.00 39.82 1.58
N LEU A 15 -6.48 40.48 2.62
CA LEU A 15 -7.28 41.20 3.60
C LEU A 15 -8.23 42.17 2.88
N ILE A 16 -9.54 41.93 2.96
CA ILE A 16 -10.56 42.93 2.69
C ILE A 16 -11.38 43.12 3.97
N GLY A 17 -11.44 44.38 4.40
CA GLY A 17 -11.98 44.79 5.67
C GLY A 17 -13.51 44.76 5.79
N LEU A 18 -13.89 44.90 7.05
CA LEU A 18 -15.22 45.01 7.64
C LEU A 18 -16.23 45.84 6.83
N ALA A 19 -17.42 45.28 6.59
CA ALA A 19 -18.68 46.01 6.53
C ALA A 19 -19.90 45.11 6.82
N SER A 20 -20.47 45.29 8.01
CA SER A 20 -21.89 45.30 8.38
C SER A 20 -22.81 44.08 8.15
N CYS A 21 -23.44 43.66 9.25
CA CYS A 21 -24.54 42.70 9.37
C CYS A 21 -25.75 42.93 8.45
N SER A 22 -26.49 41.86 8.17
CA SER A 22 -27.96 41.88 8.22
C SER A 22 -28.43 40.77 9.16
N LYS A 23 -29.12 41.17 10.23
CA LYS A 23 -29.97 40.30 11.04
C LYS A 23 -31.20 39.94 10.20
N ASP A 24 -31.59 38.68 10.20
CA ASP A 24 -33.00 38.30 10.09
C ASP A 24 -33.30 37.28 11.21
N ASP A 25 -34.18 37.69 12.12
CA ASP A 25 -34.54 37.00 13.35
C ASP A 25 -35.43 35.77 13.09
N SER A 26 -35.02 34.60 13.58
CA SER A 26 -35.96 33.56 14.06
C SER A 26 -35.32 32.67 15.13
N ASN A 27 -35.19 33.25 16.32
CA ASN A 27 -35.25 32.65 17.65
C ASN A 27 -35.27 31.10 17.72
N SER A 28 -34.11 30.47 17.99
CA SER A 28 -33.90 29.36 18.92
C SER A 28 -32.38 29.13 19.09
N ASP A 29 -31.89 29.44 20.29
CA ASP A 29 -30.64 28.96 20.91
C ASP A 29 -29.30 29.37 20.27
N ASP A 30 -28.93 30.66 20.44
CA ASP A 30 -27.52 31.10 20.38
C ASP A 30 -26.74 30.43 21.53
N ASP A 31 -26.12 29.28 21.26
CA ASP A 31 -25.04 28.74 22.10
C ASP A 31 -23.74 29.49 21.77
N PRO A 32 -23.22 30.35 22.68
CA PRO A 32 -21.99 31.12 22.45
C PRO A 32 -20.72 30.25 22.37
N ASN A 33 -20.86 28.92 22.45
CA ASN A 33 -19.77 27.96 22.39
C ASN A 33 -19.58 27.34 20.98
N LEU A 34 -20.58 27.43 20.09
CA LEU A 34 -20.54 26.78 18.77
C LEU A 34 -19.52 27.45 17.81
N ASP A 35 -19.40 28.78 17.86
CA ASP A 35 -18.45 29.55 17.04
C ASP A 35 -16.98 29.24 17.42
N ASN A 36 -16.71 28.88 18.67
CA ASN A 36 -15.38 28.49 19.14
C ASN A 36 -15.06 27.04 18.78
N GLU A 37 -16.05 26.14 18.88
CA GLU A 37 -15.87 24.73 18.59
C GLU A 37 -15.51 24.48 17.11
N CYS A 38 -16.11 25.23 16.18
CA CYS A 38 -15.75 25.14 14.76
C CYS A 38 -14.30 25.60 14.49
N GLU A 39 -13.83 26.66 15.16
CA GLU A 39 -12.42 27.11 15.02
C GLU A 39 -11.45 26.06 15.60
N ILE A 40 -11.77 25.49 16.77
CA ILE A 40 -10.97 24.44 17.41
C ILE A 40 -10.86 23.19 16.53
N THR A 41 -11.98 22.68 16.01
CA THR A 41 -11.98 21.47 15.17
C THR A 41 -11.31 21.70 13.82
N THR A 42 -11.40 22.90 13.26
CA THR A 42 -10.64 23.30 12.05
C THR A 42 -9.12 23.30 12.29
N ILE A 43 -8.66 23.76 13.45
CA ILE A 43 -7.24 23.67 13.81
C ILE A 43 -6.83 22.22 14.02
N ALA A 44 -7.64 21.45 14.75
CA ALA A 44 -7.38 20.03 15.01
C ALA A 44 -7.28 19.20 13.73
N SER A 45 -8.17 19.43 12.75
CA SER A 45 -8.12 18.73 11.46
C SER A 45 -6.88 19.13 10.64
N ALA A 46 -6.44 20.39 10.69
CA ALA A 46 -5.21 20.82 10.05
C ALA A 46 -3.94 20.23 10.70
N GLU A 47 -3.91 20.12 12.02
CA GLU A 47 -2.83 19.45 12.76
C GLU A 47 -2.79 17.95 12.45
N ALA A 48 -3.95 17.28 12.46
CA ALA A 48 -4.04 15.86 12.14
C ALA A 48 -3.66 15.58 10.67
N ALA A 49 -4.03 16.45 9.73
CA ALA A 49 -3.58 16.39 8.34
C ALA A 49 -2.06 16.46 8.22
N THR A 50 -1.42 17.36 9.00
CA THR A 50 0.04 17.51 9.03
C THR A 50 0.70 16.24 9.58
N ASN A 51 0.20 15.72 10.70
CA ASN A 51 0.71 14.47 11.27
C ASN A 51 0.56 13.30 10.28
N PHE A 52 -0.60 13.18 9.64
CA PHE A 52 -0.82 12.16 8.62
C PHE A 52 0.09 12.33 7.39
N SER A 53 0.41 13.56 6.99
CA SER A 53 1.35 13.80 5.88
C SER A 53 2.79 13.36 6.20
N ASP A 54 3.14 13.29 7.49
CA ASP A 54 4.42 12.81 8.00
C ASP A 54 4.36 11.32 8.41
N ALA A 55 3.27 10.61 8.08
CA ALA A 55 3.10 9.21 8.41
C ALA A 55 4.12 8.31 7.69
N ASN A 56 4.40 7.17 8.31
CA ASN A 56 5.14 6.03 7.77
C ASN A 56 4.32 4.75 7.95
N ASP A 57 4.84 3.62 7.52
CA ASP A 57 4.06 2.37 7.53
C ASP A 57 3.63 1.93 8.93
N ASP A 58 4.48 2.16 9.93
CA ASP A 58 4.19 1.79 11.33
C ASP A 58 3.02 2.59 11.93
N ASN A 59 2.77 3.82 11.45
CA ASN A 59 1.80 4.74 12.05
C ASN A 59 0.70 5.22 11.11
N TYR A 60 0.73 4.82 9.83
CA TYR A 60 -0.22 5.24 8.79
C TYR A 60 -1.67 5.07 9.22
N THR A 61 -2.07 3.85 9.59
CA THR A 61 -3.46 3.56 9.95
C THR A 61 -3.92 4.38 11.16
N ASN A 62 -3.05 4.59 12.16
CA ASN A 62 -3.41 5.39 13.32
C ASN A 62 -3.59 6.87 12.94
N LEU A 63 -2.62 7.44 12.22
CA LEU A 63 -2.66 8.86 11.84
C LEU A 63 -3.74 9.18 10.80
N CYS A 64 -4.03 8.25 9.89
CA CYS A 64 -5.16 8.36 8.96
C CYS A 64 -6.50 8.38 9.72
N ASN A 65 -6.68 7.47 10.68
CA ASN A 65 -7.90 7.42 11.48
C ASN A 65 -8.04 8.66 12.38
N ASP A 66 -6.94 9.15 12.96
CA ASP A 66 -6.94 10.40 13.74
C ASP A 66 -7.33 11.60 12.87
N TYR A 67 -6.84 11.66 11.62
CA TYR A 67 -7.23 12.71 10.68
C TYR A 67 -8.70 12.60 10.28
N LYS A 68 -9.18 11.41 9.96
CA LYS A 68 -10.58 11.16 9.62
C LYS A 68 -11.52 11.56 10.78
N ALA A 69 -11.19 11.17 12.00
CA ALA A 69 -11.94 11.56 13.19
C ALA A 69 -11.95 13.09 13.42
N ALA A 70 -10.84 13.77 13.15
CA ALA A 70 -10.79 15.23 13.24
C ALA A 70 -11.65 15.93 12.17
N LEU A 71 -11.73 15.38 10.95
CA LEU A 71 -12.61 15.87 9.89
C LEU A 71 -14.09 15.62 10.24
N GLU A 72 -14.43 14.45 10.79
CA GLU A 72 -15.80 14.16 11.26
C GLU A 72 -16.22 15.13 12.37
N ALA A 73 -15.35 15.40 13.34
CA ALA A 73 -15.59 16.40 14.38
C ALA A 73 -15.74 17.82 13.80
N GLN A 74 -14.99 18.16 12.73
CA GLN A 74 -15.15 19.42 12.02
C GLN A 74 -16.51 19.50 11.30
N ILE A 75 -16.98 18.41 10.69
CA ILE A 75 -18.34 18.35 10.10
C ILE A 75 -19.39 18.56 11.19
N ASP A 76 -19.25 17.93 12.35
CA ASP A 76 -20.22 18.04 13.44
C ASP A 76 -20.30 19.48 13.99
N ALA A 77 -19.16 20.18 14.10
CA ALA A 77 -19.11 21.54 14.64
C ALA A 77 -19.40 22.63 13.61
N CYS A 78 -18.92 22.49 12.37
CA CYS A 78 -18.98 23.53 11.33
C CYS A 78 -20.03 23.26 10.24
N GLY A 79 -20.49 22.01 10.09
CA GLY A 79 -21.23 21.55 8.93
C GLY A 79 -20.37 21.40 7.66
N ASP A 80 -20.90 20.70 6.66
CA ASP A 80 -20.28 20.55 5.34
C ASP A 80 -21.30 20.67 4.20
N PRO A 81 -21.83 21.87 3.93
CA PRO A 81 -22.89 22.07 2.95
C PRO A 81 -22.44 21.81 1.50
N ASN A 82 -21.14 21.85 1.22
CA ASN A 82 -20.58 21.62 -0.11
C ASN A 82 -20.05 20.19 -0.30
N GLY A 83 -20.02 19.38 0.76
CA GLY A 83 -19.48 18.01 0.73
C GLY A 83 -17.95 17.95 0.59
N ASN A 84 -17.24 19.06 0.84
CA ASN A 84 -15.81 19.12 0.62
C ASN A 84 -15.04 18.32 1.68
N ILE A 85 -15.49 18.37 2.93
CA ILE A 85 -14.87 17.62 4.03
C ILE A 85 -15.21 16.14 3.87
N GLN A 86 -16.46 15.83 3.54
CA GLN A 86 -16.88 14.46 3.25
C GLN A 86 -16.10 13.86 2.07
N SER A 87 -15.82 14.62 1.01
CA SER A 87 -14.98 14.14 -0.10
C SER A 87 -13.57 13.76 0.36
N ILE A 88 -12.98 14.53 1.29
CA ILE A 88 -11.65 14.18 1.85
C ILE A 88 -11.75 12.90 2.67
N ILE A 89 -12.79 12.74 3.49
CA ILE A 89 -13.06 11.52 4.26
C ILE A 89 -13.23 10.30 3.34
N ASP A 90 -13.92 10.47 2.22
CA ASP A 90 -14.13 9.43 1.23
C ASP A 90 -12.82 9.07 0.51
N ASP A 91 -12.01 10.07 0.15
CA ASP A 91 -10.68 9.89 -0.46
C ASP A 91 -9.69 9.18 0.48
N LEU A 92 -9.83 9.37 1.81
CA LEU A 92 -9.04 8.64 2.82
C LEU A 92 -9.39 7.15 2.91
N GLY A 93 -10.52 6.72 2.34
CA GLY A 93 -10.93 5.32 2.32
C GLY A 93 -11.16 4.75 3.72
N ASP A 94 -10.80 3.49 3.93
CA ASP A 94 -10.96 2.79 5.21
C ASP A 94 -9.74 2.92 6.15
N CYS A 95 -8.75 3.74 5.78
CA CYS A 95 -7.49 3.91 6.51
C CYS A 95 -6.73 2.59 6.78
N SER A 96 -7.08 1.51 6.07
CA SER A 96 -6.19 0.38 5.97
C SER A 96 -4.98 0.81 5.15
N GLN A 97 -3.78 0.41 5.58
CA GLN A 97 -2.75 0.22 4.58
C GLN A 97 -3.27 -0.91 3.71
N ASP A 98 -3.81 -0.55 2.57
CA ASP A 98 -4.06 -1.54 1.54
C ASP A 98 -2.67 -2.04 1.11
N PRO A 99 -2.30 -3.30 1.43
CA PRO A 99 -1.04 -3.85 0.95
C PRO A 99 -1.02 -3.97 -0.58
N GLU A 100 -2.11 -3.61 -1.27
CA GLU A 100 -2.24 -3.48 -2.73
C GLU A 100 -1.84 -2.10 -3.27
N GLN A 101 -1.47 -1.10 -2.45
CA GLN A 101 -1.12 0.24 -2.93
C GLN A 101 0.37 0.54 -2.81
N ASN A 102 1.04 0.52 -3.97
CA ASN A 102 2.39 0.99 -4.29
C ASN A 102 3.50 -0.06 -4.54
N VAL A 103 3.18 -1.33 -4.81
CA VAL A 103 4.19 -2.18 -5.46
C VAL A 103 4.28 -1.78 -6.93
N GLN A 104 5.39 -1.17 -7.33
CA GLN A 104 5.74 -0.98 -8.73
C GLN A 104 6.66 -2.11 -9.14
N GLY A 105 6.35 -2.81 -10.23
CA GLY A 105 7.23 -3.87 -10.70
C GLY A 105 6.58 -4.93 -11.56
N GLU A 106 7.37 -5.93 -11.92
CA GLU A 106 6.98 -7.12 -12.65
C GLU A 106 7.33 -8.36 -11.81
N LEU A 107 6.33 -9.20 -11.57
CA LEU A 107 6.52 -10.57 -11.10
C LEU A 107 5.89 -11.50 -12.13
N SER A 108 6.70 -12.34 -12.75
CA SER A 108 6.23 -13.23 -13.83
C SER A 108 6.96 -14.56 -13.83
N VAL A 109 6.33 -15.58 -14.39
CA VAL A 109 6.95 -16.90 -14.58
C VAL A 109 6.39 -17.60 -15.81
N THR A 110 7.25 -18.33 -16.53
CA THR A 110 6.80 -19.28 -17.56
C THR A 110 6.73 -20.70 -16.99
N VAL A 111 5.51 -21.22 -16.85
CA VAL A 111 5.25 -22.61 -16.43
C VAL A 111 5.23 -23.52 -17.66
N GLY A 112 6.31 -24.27 -17.88
CA GLY A 112 6.52 -24.99 -19.14
C GLY A 112 6.59 -24.04 -20.33
N THR A 113 5.47 -23.87 -21.05
CA THR A 113 5.32 -22.91 -22.17
C THR A 113 4.24 -21.85 -21.92
N LEU A 114 3.60 -21.86 -20.75
CA LEU A 114 2.53 -20.93 -20.41
C LEU A 114 3.12 -19.76 -19.62
N PRO A 115 3.11 -18.53 -20.15
CA PRO A 115 3.44 -17.35 -19.35
C PRO A 115 2.34 -17.09 -18.31
N VAL A 116 2.76 -16.70 -17.11
CA VAL A 116 1.93 -16.26 -16.00
C VAL A 116 2.51 -14.94 -15.51
N ASP A 117 1.69 -13.89 -15.57
CA ASP A 117 2.00 -12.59 -15.02
C ASP A 117 1.16 -12.42 -13.75
N PHE A 118 1.75 -11.99 -12.65
CA PHE A 118 1.02 -11.73 -11.41
C PHE A 118 0.65 -10.25 -11.38
N GLU A 119 -0.63 -9.92 -11.59
CA GLU A 119 -1.07 -8.52 -11.69
C GLU A 119 -1.26 -7.86 -10.32
N ILE A 120 -1.60 -8.63 -9.30
CA ILE A 120 -1.72 -8.15 -7.93
C ILE A 120 -0.47 -8.60 -7.18
N ILE A 121 0.34 -7.64 -6.74
CA ILE A 121 1.56 -7.91 -5.98
C ILE A 121 1.46 -7.19 -4.64
N SER A 122 1.74 -7.90 -3.56
CA SER A 122 1.77 -7.37 -2.20
C SER A 122 3.12 -7.70 -1.57
N ILE A 123 3.82 -6.66 -1.10
CA ILE A 123 5.12 -6.78 -0.44
C ILE A 123 5.01 -6.23 0.97
N VAL A 124 5.47 -6.99 1.95
CA VAL A 124 5.49 -6.59 3.36
C VAL A 124 6.91 -6.75 3.90
N LEU A 125 7.50 -5.67 4.41
CA LEU A 125 8.77 -5.70 5.13
C LEU A 125 8.50 -5.77 6.64
N GLU A 126 8.77 -6.92 7.24
CA GLU A 126 8.59 -7.14 8.68
C GLU A 126 9.87 -7.66 9.31
N ASN A 127 10.44 -6.91 10.25
CA ASN A 127 11.63 -7.32 11.01
C ASN A 127 12.84 -7.69 10.11
N GLY A 128 13.06 -6.95 9.02
CA GLY A 128 14.14 -7.21 8.07
C GLY A 128 13.88 -8.41 7.15
N LEU A 129 12.62 -8.84 7.02
CA LEU A 129 12.19 -9.90 6.13
C LEU A 129 11.15 -9.36 5.14
N ILE A 130 11.48 -9.43 3.86
CA ILE A 130 10.61 -9.04 2.75
C ILE A 130 9.74 -10.25 2.42
N LYS A 131 8.42 -10.09 2.48
CA LYS A 131 7.44 -11.11 2.13
C LYS A 131 6.73 -10.68 0.86
N VAL A 132 6.84 -11.46 -0.20
CA VAL A 132 6.25 -11.15 -1.51
C VAL A 132 5.11 -12.11 -1.78
N ASN A 133 3.94 -11.56 -2.09
CA ASN A 133 2.78 -12.28 -2.59
C ASN A 133 2.48 -11.80 -4.01
N GLY A 134 2.19 -12.72 -4.92
CA GLY A 134 1.70 -12.43 -6.26
C GLY A 134 0.40 -13.18 -6.53
N GLU A 135 -0.57 -12.54 -7.18
CA GLU A 135 -1.81 -13.14 -7.64
C GLU A 135 -2.08 -12.78 -9.10
N ASP A 136 -2.37 -13.81 -9.90
CA ASP A 136 -2.91 -13.71 -11.24
C ASP A 136 -4.45 -13.64 -11.13
N THR A 137 -5.04 -12.62 -11.74
CA THR A 137 -6.48 -12.33 -11.73
C THR A 137 -7.24 -13.03 -12.86
N SER A 138 -6.54 -13.82 -13.69
CA SER A 138 -7.13 -14.67 -14.72
C SER A 138 -8.00 -15.79 -14.14
N SER A 139 -8.70 -16.49 -15.03
CA SER A 139 -9.69 -17.53 -14.65
C SER A 139 -9.12 -18.72 -13.85
N SER A 140 -7.80 -18.86 -13.76
CA SER A 140 -7.11 -19.95 -13.06
C SER A 140 -6.51 -19.59 -11.71
N SER A 141 -6.61 -18.31 -11.27
CA SER A 141 -6.10 -17.75 -9.99
C SER A 141 -4.79 -18.40 -9.55
N HIS A 142 -3.70 -18.04 -10.22
CA HIS A 142 -2.36 -18.45 -9.82
C HIS A 142 -1.87 -17.58 -8.68
N LYS A 143 -1.12 -18.16 -7.74
CA LYS A 143 -0.54 -17.43 -6.62
C LYS A 143 0.93 -17.74 -6.45
N MET A 144 1.68 -16.80 -5.93
CA MET A 144 3.08 -16.96 -5.57
C MET A 144 3.33 -16.37 -4.20
N TYR A 145 4.18 -17.04 -3.43
CA TYR A 145 4.68 -16.54 -2.16
C TYR A 145 6.16 -16.84 -2.05
N PHE A 146 6.95 -15.87 -1.61
CA PHE A 146 8.32 -16.11 -1.20
C PHE A 146 8.81 -15.04 -0.23
N GLU A 147 9.92 -15.32 0.43
CA GLU A 147 10.54 -14.43 1.39
C GLU A 147 12.01 -14.19 1.03
N VAL A 148 12.51 -12.99 1.31
CA VAL A 148 13.93 -12.64 1.19
C VAL A 148 14.32 -11.80 2.40
N SER A 149 15.45 -12.11 3.03
CA SER A 149 15.97 -11.24 4.09
C SER A 149 16.47 -9.93 3.48
N GLU A 150 16.16 -8.79 4.10
CA GLU A 150 16.60 -7.47 3.64
C GLU A 150 18.14 -7.41 3.51
N ASP A 151 18.64 -6.70 2.48
CA ASP A 151 20.06 -6.56 2.16
C ASP A 151 20.80 -7.89 1.82
N VAL A 152 20.06 -8.97 1.55
CA VAL A 152 20.64 -10.27 1.14
C VAL A 152 20.48 -10.49 -0.36
N THR A 153 21.60 -10.77 -1.03
CA THR A 153 21.71 -11.12 -2.45
C THR A 153 22.42 -12.46 -2.64
N GLY A 154 22.29 -13.05 -3.83
CA GLY A 154 23.00 -14.25 -4.26
C GLY A 154 22.08 -15.45 -4.53
N GLU A 155 22.71 -16.58 -4.84
CA GLU A 155 22.04 -17.87 -5.02
C GLU A 155 21.34 -18.29 -3.71
N ASP A 156 20.17 -18.90 -3.85
CA ASP A 156 19.37 -19.46 -2.73
C ASP A 156 19.02 -18.45 -1.63
N ALA A 157 19.00 -17.15 -1.95
CA ALA A 157 18.56 -16.10 -1.04
C ALA A 157 17.04 -16.11 -0.81
N ILE A 158 16.28 -16.74 -1.72
CA ILE A 158 14.83 -16.92 -1.59
C ILE A 158 14.52 -18.03 -0.57
N GLN A 159 13.59 -17.73 0.34
CA GLN A 159 13.10 -18.61 1.39
C GLN A 159 11.60 -18.82 1.25
N ASN A 160 11.10 -19.93 1.81
CA ASN A 160 9.67 -20.24 1.90
C ASN A 160 8.88 -20.13 0.57
N PHE A 161 9.57 -20.35 -0.57
CA PHE A 161 8.97 -20.28 -1.90
C PHE A 161 7.80 -21.25 -2.05
N GLN A 162 6.67 -20.75 -2.56
CA GLN A 162 5.49 -21.51 -2.92
C GLN A 162 4.89 -20.91 -4.19
N ILE A 163 4.42 -21.78 -5.08
CA ILE A 163 3.60 -21.36 -6.23
C ILE A 163 2.34 -22.22 -6.30
N GLU A 164 1.18 -21.57 -6.35
CA GLU A 164 -0.11 -22.22 -6.53
C GLU A 164 -0.55 -22.11 -8.00
N LEU A 165 -0.67 -23.26 -8.66
CA LEU A 165 -1.07 -23.35 -10.05
C LEU A 165 -2.37 -24.15 -10.16
N ASN A 166 -3.46 -23.51 -10.60
CA ASN A 166 -4.78 -24.12 -10.72
C ASN A 166 -5.25 -24.81 -9.42
N GLY A 167 -5.02 -24.18 -8.26
CA GLY A 167 -5.40 -24.71 -6.95
C GLY A 167 -4.44 -25.75 -6.36
N THR A 168 -3.31 -26.04 -7.02
CA THR A 168 -2.29 -26.98 -6.50
C THR A 168 -1.04 -26.21 -6.10
N ILE A 169 -0.59 -26.39 -4.85
CA ILE A 169 0.63 -25.78 -4.33
C ILE A 169 1.84 -26.65 -4.66
N TYR A 170 2.89 -26.01 -5.17
CA TYR A 170 4.18 -26.60 -5.46
C TYR A 170 5.29 -25.92 -4.64
N TYR A 171 6.30 -26.70 -4.28
CA TYR A 171 7.46 -26.30 -3.49
C TYR A 171 8.75 -26.56 -4.26
N PRO A 172 9.87 -25.88 -3.93
CA PRO A 172 11.18 -26.15 -4.51
C PRO A 172 11.53 -27.64 -4.49
N TYR A 173 11.87 -28.21 -5.65
CA TYR A 173 12.42 -29.56 -5.74
C TYR A 173 13.93 -29.52 -5.55
N ASN A 174 14.47 -30.19 -4.54
CA ASN A 174 15.90 -30.15 -4.20
C ASN A 174 16.41 -31.57 -3.84
N GLU A 175 16.83 -32.34 -4.84
CA GLU A 175 17.27 -33.73 -4.67
C GLU A 175 18.72 -33.96 -5.12
N GLY A 176 19.51 -32.89 -5.28
CA GLY A 176 20.91 -32.95 -5.70
C GLY A 176 21.08 -33.22 -7.19
N SER A 177 20.13 -32.76 -8.01
CA SER A 177 20.06 -32.98 -9.45
C SER A 177 20.34 -31.70 -10.24
N GLN A 178 20.53 -31.82 -11.55
CA GLN A 178 20.62 -30.67 -12.46
C GLN A 178 19.28 -29.91 -12.64
N PHE A 179 18.20 -30.44 -12.08
CA PHE A 179 16.85 -29.88 -12.16
C PHE A 179 16.38 -29.33 -10.82
N ASP A 180 17.29 -29.22 -9.85
CA ASP A 180 16.99 -28.62 -8.56
C ASP A 180 16.53 -27.18 -8.78
N PHE A 181 15.51 -26.78 -8.02
CA PHE A 181 15.02 -25.41 -8.02
C PHE A 181 16.20 -24.47 -7.78
N THR A 182 16.30 -23.42 -8.58
CA THR A 182 17.37 -22.45 -8.47
C THR A 182 16.76 -21.06 -8.40
N SER A 183 17.30 -20.23 -7.51
CA SER A 183 16.94 -18.82 -7.41
C SER A 183 18.18 -17.97 -7.21
N GLU A 184 18.13 -16.74 -7.69
CA GLU A 184 19.20 -15.75 -7.51
C GLU A 184 18.58 -14.38 -7.27
N ILE A 185 19.01 -13.71 -6.21
CA ILE A 185 18.67 -12.30 -5.95
C ILE A 185 19.87 -11.44 -6.36
N GLU A 186 19.69 -10.62 -7.40
CA GLU A 186 20.73 -9.75 -7.93
C GLU A 186 20.79 -8.40 -7.20
N THR A 187 19.63 -7.83 -6.89
CA THR A 187 19.49 -6.56 -6.15
C THR A 187 18.50 -6.75 -5.02
N ASN A 188 18.86 -6.28 -3.84
CA ASN A 188 17.99 -6.26 -2.68
C ASN A 188 18.45 -5.13 -1.76
N SER A 189 18.16 -3.90 -2.16
CA SER A 189 18.64 -2.70 -1.46
C SER A 189 17.85 -1.49 -1.92
N ASP A 190 17.75 -0.46 -1.07
CA ASP A 190 17.10 0.81 -1.40
C ASP A 190 15.63 0.66 -1.86
N GLY A 191 14.91 -0.34 -1.32
CA GLY A 191 13.52 -0.64 -1.69
C GLY A 191 13.38 -1.28 -3.07
N VAL A 192 14.43 -1.91 -3.59
CA VAL A 192 14.42 -2.60 -4.89
C VAL A 192 14.80 -4.06 -4.69
N LEU A 193 14.00 -4.97 -5.25
CA LEU A 193 14.23 -6.41 -5.27
C LEU A 193 14.23 -6.90 -6.72
N VAL A 194 15.41 -7.31 -7.21
CA VAL A 194 15.59 -7.89 -8.55
C VAL A 194 16.17 -9.28 -8.42
N GLY A 195 15.59 -10.25 -9.13
CA GLY A 195 16.06 -11.62 -9.10
C GLY A 195 15.38 -12.52 -10.11
N SER A 196 15.75 -13.79 -10.07
CA SER A 196 15.18 -14.83 -10.93
C SER A 196 15.02 -16.14 -10.18
N PHE A 197 14.14 -17.00 -10.71
CA PHE A 197 13.94 -18.36 -10.22
C PHE A 197 13.51 -19.28 -11.36
N PHE A 198 13.93 -20.54 -11.35
CA PHE A 198 13.63 -21.50 -12.41
C PHE A 198 13.83 -22.95 -11.94
N ASN A 199 13.71 -23.90 -12.87
CA ASN A 199 13.76 -25.35 -12.69
C ASN A 199 12.51 -25.93 -11.99
N VAL A 200 12.66 -27.07 -11.31
CA VAL A 200 11.53 -27.92 -10.95
C VAL A 200 10.95 -27.53 -9.60
N VAL A 201 9.62 -27.52 -9.54
CA VAL A 201 8.85 -27.49 -8.30
C VAL A 201 7.98 -28.74 -8.24
N THR A 202 7.74 -29.24 -7.04
CA THR A 202 7.01 -30.49 -6.79
C THR A 202 5.84 -30.27 -5.84
N SER A 203 4.72 -30.92 -6.10
CA SER A 203 3.57 -30.89 -5.21
C SER A 203 3.70 -31.91 -4.08
N ASN A 204 2.84 -31.81 -3.06
CA ASN A 204 2.76 -32.81 -2.00
C ASN A 204 2.33 -34.21 -2.49
N GLU A 205 1.75 -34.30 -3.68
CA GLU A 205 1.38 -35.56 -4.32
C GLU A 205 2.51 -36.13 -5.22
N GLY A 206 3.65 -35.43 -5.30
CA GLY A 206 4.80 -35.80 -6.12
C GLY A 206 4.64 -35.45 -7.60
N ALA A 207 3.76 -34.50 -7.93
CA ALA A 207 3.65 -33.98 -9.29
C ALA A 207 4.70 -32.90 -9.53
N ASP A 208 5.51 -33.06 -10.56
CA ASP A 208 6.59 -32.14 -10.90
C ASP A 208 6.18 -31.18 -12.03
N ILE A 209 6.55 -29.91 -11.88
CA ILE A 209 6.37 -28.87 -12.89
C ILE A 209 7.70 -28.15 -13.12
N SER A 210 7.99 -27.84 -14.38
CA SER A 210 9.14 -27.02 -14.75
C SER A 210 8.76 -25.55 -14.84
N LEU A 211 9.51 -24.71 -14.13
CA LEU A 211 9.53 -23.26 -14.28
C LEU A 211 10.68 -22.91 -15.22
N SER A 212 10.36 -22.40 -16.40
CA SER A 212 11.35 -22.15 -17.45
C SER A 212 12.11 -20.85 -17.25
N ASN A 213 11.43 -19.83 -16.72
CA ASN A 213 12.00 -18.52 -16.39
C ASN A 213 11.05 -17.76 -15.47
N GLY A 214 11.46 -17.50 -14.24
CA GLY A 214 10.80 -16.62 -13.29
C GLY A 214 11.58 -15.32 -13.15
N SER A 215 10.87 -14.19 -13.15
CA SER A 215 11.44 -12.84 -13.07
C SER A 215 10.86 -12.10 -11.89
N ILE A 216 11.73 -11.43 -11.14
CA ILE A 216 11.40 -10.55 -10.03
C ILE A 216 12.03 -9.20 -10.36
N ASP A 217 11.23 -8.16 -10.51
CA ASP A 217 11.68 -6.76 -10.64
C ASP A 217 10.69 -5.88 -9.88
N LEU A 218 10.92 -5.67 -8.59
CA LEU A 218 9.96 -5.08 -7.66
C LEU A 218 10.55 -3.87 -6.92
N GLU A 219 9.73 -2.85 -6.71
CA GLU A 219 9.97 -1.73 -5.80
C GLU A 219 9.04 -1.84 -4.57
N TYR A 220 9.59 -1.68 -3.37
CA TYR A 220 8.90 -1.79 -2.06
C TYR A 220 9.40 -0.78 -1.04
#